data_AF-A0A8X7X8V8-F1
#
_entry.id   AF-A0A8X7X8V8-F1
#
_cell.length_a   1.000
_cell.length_b   1.000
_cell.length_c   1.000
_cell.angle_alpha   90.00
_cell.angle_beta   90.00
_cell.angle_gamma   90.00
#
_symmetry.space_group_name_H-M   'P 1'
#
loop_
_entity.id
_entity.type
_entity.pdbx_description
1 polymer ?
#
loop_
_entity_poly.entity_id
_entity_poly.type
_entity_poly.pdbx_seq_one_letter_code
_entity_poly.pdbx_strand_id
1 'polypeptide(L)'
;MAASKVKQDMPPPGGYGPFDYKRNLPKRGLSVSLTIANLLCRTLRMLRENLEEEANIMKDVPNWKVGENVFHTGRWVTPLNDELFNLRPKEELLHKKYGFQWYV
;
A
#
# COMPACT_ATOMS: atom_id res chain seq x y z
N MET A 1 71.58 25.64 9.29
CA MET A 1 70.16 25.47 9.67
C MET A 1 69.72 24.08 9.26
N ALA A 2 69.61 23.13 10.20
CA ALA A 2 69.10 21.79 9.89
C ALA A 2 67.56 21.84 9.88
N ALA A 3 66.94 21.54 8.74
CA ALA A 3 65.49 21.57 8.62
C ALA A 3 64.88 20.43 9.45
N SER A 4 63.97 20.75 10.37
CA SER A 4 63.21 19.76 11.14
C SER A 4 62.37 18.92 10.18
N LYS A 5 62.65 17.60 10.11
CA LYS A 5 61.95 16.68 9.22
C LYS A 5 60.56 16.39 9.78
N VAL A 6 59.56 17.16 9.36
CA VAL A 6 58.16 16.93 9.73
C VAL A 6 57.69 15.65 9.04
N LYS A 7 57.21 14.67 9.82
CA LYS A 7 56.60 13.45 9.29
C LYS A 7 55.15 13.77 8.94
N GLN A 8 54.91 14.02 7.66
CA GLN A 8 53.58 14.27 7.13
C GLN A 8 52.82 12.93 7.02
N ASP A 9 51.55 12.90 7.40
CA ASP A 9 50.70 11.73 7.16
C ASP A 9 50.44 11.61 5.66
N MET A 10 50.97 10.54 5.09
CA MET A 10 50.88 10.21 3.67
C MET A 10 50.06 8.93 3.51
N PRO A 11 49.33 8.77 2.39
CA PRO A 11 48.74 7.48 2.06
C PRO A 11 49.84 6.41 2.01
N PRO A 12 49.53 5.16 2.38
CA PRO A 12 50.51 4.09 2.38
C PRO A 12 51.11 3.91 0.98
N PRO A 13 52.39 3.53 0.87
CA PRO A 13 52.99 3.18 -0.41
C PRO A 13 52.24 1.96 -0.99
N GLY A 14 51.39 2.20 -2.00
CA GLY A 14 50.42 1.23 -2.55
C GLY A 14 48.97 1.74 -2.62
N GLY A 15 48.65 2.87 -1.99
CA GLY A 15 47.32 3.48 -2.00
C GLY A 15 46.31 2.80 -1.07
N TYR A 16 45.09 3.33 -1.03
CA TYR A 16 43.99 2.72 -0.28
C TYR A 16 43.35 1.57 -1.06
N GLY A 17 42.83 0.58 -0.35
CA GLY A 17 42.09 -0.52 -0.96
C GLY A 17 40.85 -0.04 -1.73
N PRO A 18 40.34 -0.86 -2.66
CA PRO A 18 39.13 -0.52 -3.42
C PRO A 18 37.95 -0.28 -2.49
N PHE A 19 37.25 0.83 -2.70
CA PHE A 19 36.01 1.15 -2.00
C PHE A 19 34.81 0.99 -2.95
N ASP A 20 33.83 0.21 -2.52
CA ASP A 20 32.59 0.01 -3.27
C ASP A 20 31.71 1.26 -3.20
N TYR A 21 31.83 2.11 -4.21
CA TYR A 21 31.00 3.32 -4.35
C TYR A 21 29.58 3.02 -4.87
N LYS A 22 29.33 1.79 -5.36
CA LYS A 22 28.06 1.38 -5.96
C LYS A 22 27.10 0.82 -4.91
N ARG A 23 25.82 1.19 -5.01
CA ARG A 23 24.77 0.62 -4.17
C ARG A 23 24.44 -0.80 -4.66
N ASN A 24 24.79 -1.82 -3.87
CA ASN A 24 24.40 -3.21 -4.12
C ASN A 24 23.06 -3.52 -3.43
N LEU A 25 21.94 -3.25 -4.12
CA LEU A 25 20.62 -3.57 -3.59
C LEU A 25 20.28 -5.06 -3.84
N PRO A 26 19.99 -5.85 -2.80
CA PRO A 26 19.55 -7.23 -2.97
C PRO A 26 18.18 -7.27 -3.65
N LYS A 27 18.00 -8.14 -4.64
CA LYS A 27 16.70 -8.41 -5.29
C LYS A 27 15.73 -9.24 -4.41
N ARG A 28 15.86 -9.13 -3.09
CA ARG A 28 14.98 -9.80 -2.12
C ARG A 28 13.89 -8.82 -1.73
N GLY A 29 12.64 -9.18 -1.96
CA GLY A 29 11.49 -8.30 -1.71
C GLY A 29 10.17 -9.07 -1.71
N LEU A 30 9.13 -8.37 -1.28
CA LEU A 30 7.77 -8.90 -1.20
C LEU A 30 7.25 -9.23 -2.61
N SER A 31 6.63 -10.40 -2.78
CA SER A 31 6.02 -10.77 -4.05
C SER A 31 4.83 -9.85 -4.34
N VAL A 32 4.99 -8.97 -5.32
CA VAL A 32 3.96 -8.02 -5.77
C VAL A 32 2.70 -8.77 -6.25
N SER A 33 2.87 -9.94 -6.87
CA SER A 33 1.73 -10.75 -7.29
C SER A 33 0.91 -11.26 -6.10
N LEU A 34 1.56 -11.69 -5.02
CA LEU A 34 0.88 -12.23 -3.85
C LEU A 34 0.16 -11.13 -3.07
N THR A 35 0.75 -9.94 -2.97
CA THR A 35 0.10 -8.79 -2.31
C THR A 35 -1.12 -8.31 -3.07
N ILE A 36 -1.03 -8.22 -4.40
CA ILE A 36 -2.16 -7.85 -5.26
C ILE A 36 -3.27 -8.90 -5.15
N ALA A 37 -2.94 -10.19 -5.22
CA ALA A 37 -3.92 -11.26 -5.08
C ALA A 37 -4.66 -11.20 -3.73
N ASN A 38 -3.92 -11.04 -2.63
CA ASN A 38 -4.52 -10.90 -1.30
C ASN A 38 -5.42 -9.66 -1.19
N LEU A 39 -4.99 -8.52 -1.74
CA LEU A 39 -5.80 -7.28 -1.74
C LEU A 39 -7.10 -7.48 -2.53
N LEU A 40 -7.03 -8.07 -3.72
CA LEU A 40 -8.18 -8.34 -4.56
C LEU A 40 -9.17 -9.28 -3.86
N CYS A 41 -8.69 -10.41 -3.35
CA CYS A 41 -9.52 -11.34 -2.59
C CYS A 41 -10.21 -10.67 -1.40
N ARG A 42 -9.49 -9.82 -0.65
CA ARG A 42 -10.06 -9.07 0.46
C ARG A 42 -11.16 -8.10 0.00
N THR A 43 -10.95 -7.37 -1.11
CA THR A 43 -11.93 -6.42 -1.64
C THR A 43 -13.21 -7.10 -2.11
N LEU A 44 -13.08 -8.21 -2.84
CA LEU A 44 -14.22 -8.98 -3.32
C LEU A 44 -15.03 -9.58 -2.17
N ARG A 45 -14.35 -10.06 -1.13
CA ARG A 45 -15.01 -10.56 0.08
C ARG A 45 -15.84 -9.47 0.76
N MET A 46 -15.30 -8.27 0.92
CA MET A 46 -16.04 -7.16 1.54
C MET A 46 -17.26 -6.75 0.70
N LEU A 47 -17.11 -6.67 -0.62
CA LEU A 47 -18.24 -6.36 -1.51
C LEU A 47 -19.33 -7.44 -1.44
N ARG A 48 -18.93 -8.71 -1.33
CA ARG A 48 -19.87 -9.81 -1.17
C ARG A 48 -20.67 -9.69 0.13
N GLU A 49 -19.99 -9.42 1.25
CA GLU A 49 -20.62 -9.19 2.55
C GLU A 49 -21.61 -8.00 2.48
N ASN A 50 -21.21 -6.89 1.87
CA ASN A 50 -22.07 -5.70 1.73
C ASN A 50 -23.33 -6.00 0.89
N LEU A 51 -23.20 -6.75 -0.21
CA LEU A 51 -24.35 -7.13 -1.05
C LEU A 51 -25.33 -8.05 -0.31
N GLU A 52 -24.84 -8.94 0.55
CA GLU A 52 -25.68 -9.80 1.38
C GLU A 52 -26.45 -8.99 2.43
N GLU A 53 -25.80 -8.03 3.08
CA GLU A 53 -26.47 -7.13 4.02
C GLU A 53 -27.44 -6.16 3.35
N GLU A 54 -27.10 -5.62 2.18
CA GLU A 54 -28.01 -4.82 1.36
C GLU A 54 -29.27 -5.61 1.00
N ALA A 55 -29.14 -6.89 0.64
CA ALA A 55 -30.29 -7.76 0.36
C ALA A 55 -31.19 -7.94 1.59
N ASN A 56 -30.59 -8.11 2.77
CA ASN A 56 -31.33 -8.28 4.02
C ASN A 56 -32.04 -6.99 4.45
N ILE A 57 -31.36 -5.85 4.35
CA ILE A 57 -31.87 -4.54 4.78
C ILE A 57 -32.93 -4.02 3.80
N MET A 58 -32.73 -4.21 2.50
CA MET A 58 -33.58 -3.62 1.46
C MET A 58 -34.70 -4.54 0.97
N LYS A 59 -34.93 -5.68 1.62
CA LYS A 59 -35.95 -6.67 1.22
C LYS A 59 -37.37 -6.10 1.14
N ASP A 60 -37.68 -5.08 1.95
CA ASP A 60 -39.04 -4.54 2.11
C ASP A 60 -39.30 -3.30 1.23
N VAL A 61 -38.29 -2.80 0.51
CA VAL A 61 -38.39 -1.57 -0.28
C VAL A 61 -38.81 -1.91 -1.73
N PRO A 62 -39.98 -1.44 -2.21
CA PRO A 62 -40.42 -1.73 -3.58
C PRO A 62 -39.50 -1.04 -4.61
N ASN A 63 -39.27 -1.70 -5.74
CA ASN A 63 -38.40 -1.26 -6.84
C ASN A 63 -36.90 -1.14 -6.50
N TRP A 64 -36.44 -1.64 -5.35
CA TRP A 64 -35.01 -1.70 -5.07
C TRP A 64 -34.35 -2.93 -5.72
N LYS A 65 -33.30 -2.71 -6.51
CA LYS A 65 -32.50 -3.80 -7.09
C LYS A 65 -31.16 -3.90 -6.37
N VAL A 66 -30.96 -5.01 -5.68
CA VAL A 66 -29.71 -5.28 -4.95
C VAL A 66 -28.55 -5.42 -5.94
N GLY A 67 -27.44 -4.71 -5.67
CA GLY A 67 -26.22 -4.79 -6.49
C GLY A 67 -26.34 -4.24 -7.90
N GLU A 68 -27.34 -3.40 -8.18
CA GLU A 68 -27.42 -2.70 -9.46
C GLU A 68 -26.24 -1.72 -9.59
N ASN A 69 -25.50 -1.81 -10.69
CA ASN A 69 -24.37 -0.93 -10.93
C ASN A 69 -24.87 0.49 -11.20
N VAL A 70 -24.29 1.48 -10.53
CA VAL A 70 -24.61 2.90 -10.75
C VAL A 70 -24.17 3.36 -12.14
N PHE A 71 -23.16 2.71 -12.71
CA PHE A 71 -22.65 3.03 -14.03
C PHE A 71 -23.34 2.22 -15.12
N HIS A 72 -23.58 2.87 -16.26
CA HIS A 72 -24.12 2.24 -17.47
C HIS A 72 -23.14 1.24 -18.14
N THR A 73 -21.90 1.13 -17.64
CA THR A 73 -20.84 0.29 -18.22
C THR A 73 -20.77 -1.07 -17.54
N GLY A 74 -20.57 -2.14 -18.33
CA GLY A 74 -20.26 -3.49 -17.81
C GLY A 74 -18.81 -3.70 -17.36
N ARG A 75 -18.02 -2.63 -17.23
CA ARG A 75 -16.62 -2.69 -16.81
C ARG A 75 -16.53 -2.70 -15.29
N TRP A 76 -15.53 -3.42 -14.75
CA TRP A 76 -15.16 -3.30 -13.35
C TRP A 76 -14.71 -1.87 -13.01
N VAL A 77 -15.32 -1.31 -11.98
CA VAL A 77 -14.93 -0.02 -11.38
C VAL A 77 -14.36 -0.32 -10.00
N THR A 78 -13.22 0.28 -9.68
CA THR A 78 -12.63 0.15 -8.35
C THR A 78 -13.56 0.77 -7.32
N PRO A 79 -13.97 0.03 -6.28
CA PRO A 79 -14.94 0.52 -5.32
C PRO A 79 -14.37 1.68 -4.50
N LEU A 80 -15.25 2.59 -4.11
CA LEU A 80 -14.88 3.69 -3.21
C LEU A 80 -14.68 3.17 -1.78
N ASN A 81 -13.93 3.92 -0.97
CA ASN A 81 -13.77 3.58 0.44
C ASN A 81 -15.12 3.62 1.17
N ASP A 82 -16.00 4.55 0.81
CA ASP A 82 -17.32 4.64 1.40
C ASP A 82 -18.11 3.37 1.06
N GLU A 83 -18.23 2.98 -0.21
CA GLU A 83 -18.90 1.72 -0.64
C GLU A 83 -18.43 0.47 0.11
N LEU A 84 -17.13 0.37 0.42
CA LEU A 84 -16.56 -0.77 1.14
C LEU A 84 -16.84 -0.74 2.65
N PHE A 85 -16.83 0.43 3.28
CA PHE A 85 -16.84 0.59 4.74
C PHE A 85 -18.13 1.20 5.31
N ASN A 86 -19.15 1.50 4.49
CA ASN A 86 -20.40 2.14 4.92
C ASN A 86 -21.13 1.40 6.05
N LEU A 87 -21.11 0.07 6.05
CA LEU A 87 -21.81 -0.76 7.03
C LEU A 87 -20.95 -1.07 8.27
N ARG A 88 -19.68 -0.65 8.28
CA ARG A 88 -18.74 -0.92 9.37
C ARG A 88 -18.70 0.23 10.38
N PRO A 89 -18.08 0.03 11.56
CA PRO A 89 -17.87 1.11 12.51
C PRO A 89 -17.17 2.29 11.85
N LYS A 90 -17.67 3.50 12.12
CA LYS A 90 -17.16 4.75 11.52
C LYS A 90 -15.66 4.96 11.77
N GLU A 91 -15.15 4.44 12.88
CA GLU A 91 -13.72 4.44 13.22
C GLU A 91 -12.87 3.74 12.16
N GLU A 92 -13.33 2.61 11.62
CA GLU A 92 -12.61 1.88 10.57
C GLU A 92 -12.52 2.68 9.27
N LEU A 93 -13.63 3.34 8.89
CA LEU A 93 -13.66 4.22 7.73
C LEU A 93 -12.70 5.39 7.89
N LEU A 94 -12.73 6.07 9.04
CA LEU A 94 -11.85 7.21 9.34
C LEU A 94 -10.38 6.78 9.34
N HIS A 95 -10.07 5.66 9.97
CA HIS A 95 -8.72 5.11 9.97
C HIS A 95 -8.27 4.74 8.55
N LYS A 96 -9.16 4.19 7.71
CA LYS A 96 -8.82 3.86 6.33
C LYS A 96 -8.57 5.10 5.46
N LYS A 97 -9.33 6.16 5.67
CA LYS A 97 -9.28 7.40 4.89
C LYS A 97 -8.14 8.33 5.31
N TYR A 98 -7.93 8.49 6.61
CA TYR A 98 -7.00 9.46 7.18
C TYR A 98 -5.87 8.85 8.01
N GLY A 99 -5.92 7.55 8.32
CA GLY A 99 -4.93 6.91 9.18
C GLY A 99 -3.51 7.17 8.71
N PHE A 100 -3.22 6.98 7.42
CA PHE A 100 -1.88 7.26 6.88
C PHE A 100 -1.43 8.71 7.10
N GLN A 101 -2.34 9.69 6.96
CA GLN A 101 -2.02 11.10 7.19
C GLN A 101 -1.85 11.42 8.68
N TRP A 102 -2.57 10.75 9.57
CA TRP A 102 -2.45 10.93 11.02
C TRP A 102 -1.22 10.23 11.62
N TYR A 103 -0.68 9.22 10.93
CA TYR A 103 0.52 8.49 11.38
C TYR A 103 1.83 9.25 11.11
N VAL A 104 1.82 10.26 10.24
CA VAL A 104 2.98 11.11 9.90
C VAL A 104 2.94 12.37 10.75
#